data_AF-A0A7W9SY83-F1
#
_entry.id   AF-A0A7W9SY83-F1
#
_cell.length_a   1.000
_cell.length_b   1.000
_cell.length_c   1.000
_cell.angle_alpha   90.00
_cell.angle_beta   90.00
_cell.angle_gamma   90.00
#
_symmetry.space_group_name_H-M   'P 1'
#
loop_
_entity.id
_entity.type
_entity.pdbx_description
1 polymer ?
#
loop_
_entity_poly.entity_id
_entity_poly.type
_entity_poly.pdbx_seq_one_letter_code
_entity_poly.pdbx_strand_id
1 'polypeptide(L)'
;MTDAPSAAFEKARTGLWTSLQKHLAAVYAAEKTFLAATAFVEAYPFALHTATEEQQAAYQSARHSLRDLYTDETTQLDTLVKAIRTKGYSEDQKKQLYLLILGYMDIAASVFELLHTHVPTKQPEDEELAATADKFERVRKFARLNVKGLAGLLG
;
A
#
# COMPACT_ATOMS: atom_id res chain seq x y z
N MET A 1 33.30 1.65 5.82
CA MET A 1 33.30 3.09 6.15
C MET A 1 31.85 3.55 6.07
N THR A 2 31.23 3.92 7.18
CA THR A 2 29.88 4.49 7.19
C THR A 2 29.95 5.89 6.58
N ASP A 3 29.41 6.03 5.38
CA ASP A 3 29.32 7.29 4.66
C ASP A 3 28.45 8.25 5.49
N ALA A 4 29.00 9.41 5.88
CA ALA A 4 28.22 10.39 6.64
C ALA A 4 27.05 10.88 5.77
N PRO A 5 25.80 10.86 6.26
CA PRO A 5 24.66 11.24 5.46
C PRO A 5 24.78 12.70 5.01
N SER A 6 24.66 12.92 3.70
CA SER A 6 24.67 14.27 3.16
C SER A 6 23.41 15.03 3.57
N ALA A 7 23.48 16.35 3.68
CA ALA A 7 22.30 17.19 3.94
C ALA A 7 21.17 16.95 2.92
N ALA A 8 21.53 16.65 1.66
CA ALA A 8 20.57 16.30 0.61
C ALA A 8 19.86 14.97 0.87
N PHE A 9 20.59 13.96 1.35
CA PHE A 9 20.00 12.69 1.75
C PHE A 9 19.07 12.86 2.96
N GLU A 10 19.50 13.58 4.00
CA GLU A 10 18.67 13.80 5.20
C GLU A 10 17.37 14.52 4.87
N LYS A 11 17.42 15.52 3.97
CA LYS A 11 16.22 16.18 3.45
C LYS A 11 15.30 15.21 2.72
N ALA A 12 15.84 14.33 1.88
CA ALA A 12 15.06 13.33 1.15
C ALA A 12 14.42 12.30 2.09
N ARG A 13 15.18 11.80 3.07
CA ARG A 13 14.72 10.86 4.10
C ARG A 13 13.60 11.45 4.95
N THR A 14 13.78 12.67 5.44
CA THR A 14 12.77 13.40 6.22
C THR A 14 11.52 13.70 5.40
N GLY A 15 11.71 14.10 4.13
CA GLY A 15 10.61 14.34 3.20
C GLY A 15 9.80 13.07 2.91
N LEU A 16 10.48 11.96 2.64
CA LEU A 16 9.85 10.65 2.47
C LEU A 16 9.06 10.25 3.72
N TRP A 17 9.69 10.31 4.90
CA TRP A 17 9.04 9.98 6.16
C TRP A 17 7.75 10.80 6.38
N THR A 18 7.84 12.11 6.22
CA THR A 18 6.67 13.01 6.35
C THR A 18 5.59 12.67 5.34
N SER A 19 5.96 12.33 4.11
CA SER A 19 5.01 11.90 3.08
C SER A 19 4.31 10.62 3.51
N LEU A 20 5.07 9.59 3.89
CA LEU A 20 4.52 8.29 4.31
C LEU A 20 3.57 8.43 5.50
N GLN A 21 3.85 9.32 6.45
CA GLN A 21 2.92 9.61 7.55
C GLN A 21 1.57 10.16 7.07
N LYS A 22 1.57 11.02 6.04
CA LYS A 22 0.33 11.54 5.44
C LYS A 22 -0.46 10.45 4.73
N HIS A 23 0.23 9.59 3.97
CA HIS A 23 -0.40 8.45 3.30
C HIS A 23 -0.96 7.44 4.30
N LEU A 24 -0.24 7.16 5.39
CA LEU A 24 -0.75 6.32 6.49
C LEU A 24 -2.03 6.89 7.08
N ALA A 25 -2.13 8.20 7.29
CA ALA A 25 -3.35 8.81 7.78
C ALA A 25 -4.54 8.59 6.82
N ALA A 26 -4.30 8.68 5.51
CA ALA A 26 -5.32 8.39 4.50
C ALA A 26 -5.74 6.91 4.50
N VAL A 27 -4.77 5.99 4.57
CA VAL A 27 -5.00 4.54 4.67
C VAL A 27 -5.82 4.19 5.91
N TYR A 28 -5.47 4.71 7.09
CA TYR A 28 -6.24 4.48 8.31
C TYR A 28 -7.63 5.11 8.29
N ALA A 29 -7.80 6.26 7.63
CA ALA A 29 -9.12 6.86 7.44
C ALA A 29 -10.01 5.98 6.54
N ALA A 30 -9.44 5.43 5.47
CA ALA A 30 -10.13 4.49 4.59
C ALA A 30 -10.47 3.18 5.32
N GLU A 31 -9.55 2.62 6.10
CA GLU A 31 -9.79 1.46 6.97
C GLU A 31 -11.00 1.69 7.88
N LYS A 32 -10.98 2.79 8.65
CA LYS A 32 -12.07 3.15 9.57
C LYS A 32 -13.42 3.25 8.84
N THR A 33 -13.42 3.88 7.67
CA THR A 33 -14.63 4.07 6.85
C THR A 33 -15.16 2.72 6.36
N PHE A 34 -14.27 1.86 5.88
CA PHE A 34 -14.62 0.55 5.35
C PHE A 34 -15.11 -0.41 6.44
N LEU A 35 -14.46 -0.43 7.61
CA LEU A 35 -14.91 -1.21 8.77
C LEU A 35 -16.27 -0.71 9.29
N ALA A 36 -16.51 0.60 9.31
CA ALA A 36 -17.82 1.14 9.66
C ALA A 36 -18.91 0.70 8.66
N ALA A 37 -18.59 0.71 7.36
CA ALA A 37 -19.50 0.28 6.30
C ALA A 37 -19.77 -1.23 6.29
N THR A 38 -18.99 -2.02 7.04
CA THR A 38 -19.16 -3.47 7.17
C THR A 38 -19.57 -3.91 8.58
N ALA A 39 -19.79 -2.98 9.49
CA ALA A 39 -20.09 -3.26 10.90
C ALA A 39 -21.44 -3.98 11.13
N PHE A 40 -22.32 -4.02 10.13
CA PHE A 40 -23.58 -4.79 10.19
C PHE A 40 -23.37 -6.30 9.94
N VAL A 41 -22.17 -6.72 9.57
CA VAL A 41 -21.84 -8.10 9.20
C VAL A 41 -21.27 -8.84 10.40
N GLU A 42 -21.84 -10.02 10.70
CA GLU A 42 -21.37 -10.86 11.82
C GLU A 42 -20.26 -11.86 11.41
N ALA A 43 -20.22 -12.26 10.13
CA ALA A 43 -19.23 -13.19 9.59
C ALA A 43 -19.01 -12.99 8.08
N TYR A 44 -17.80 -13.33 7.61
CA TYR A 44 -17.41 -13.25 6.21
C TYR A 44 -17.16 -14.63 5.59
N PRO A 45 -17.49 -14.85 4.29
CA PRO A 45 -18.20 -13.92 3.42
C PRO A 45 -19.68 -13.76 3.82
N PHE A 46 -20.31 -12.65 3.43
CA PHE A 46 -21.67 -12.30 3.87
C PHE A 46 -22.69 -12.22 2.72
N ALA A 47 -23.97 -12.14 3.06
CA ALA A 47 -25.06 -12.01 2.09
C ALA A 47 -25.46 -10.53 1.91
N LEU A 48 -24.81 -9.79 1.01
CA LEU A 48 -25.07 -8.35 0.83
C LEU A 48 -26.54 -8.01 0.54
N HIS A 49 -27.23 -8.87 -0.20
CA HIS A 49 -28.64 -8.68 -0.57
C HIS A 49 -29.62 -8.73 0.61
N THR A 50 -29.20 -9.22 1.78
CA THR A 50 -30.04 -9.23 2.99
C THR A 50 -29.86 -7.96 3.83
N ALA A 51 -28.90 -7.11 3.48
CA ALA A 51 -28.68 -5.82 4.13
C ALA A 51 -29.66 -4.76 3.61
N THR A 52 -29.86 -3.68 4.36
CA THR A 52 -30.69 -2.55 3.90
C THR A 52 -30.05 -1.86 2.69
N GLU A 53 -30.84 -1.16 1.87
CA GLU A 53 -30.32 -0.42 0.71
C GLU A 53 -29.22 0.58 1.10
N GLU A 54 -29.39 1.26 2.23
CA GLU A 54 -28.39 2.18 2.79
C GLU A 54 -27.08 1.46 3.14
N GLN A 55 -27.14 0.30 3.77
CA GLN A 55 -25.97 -0.52 4.10
C GLN A 55 -25.27 -1.03 2.84
N GLN A 56 -26.04 -1.45 1.83
CA GLN A 56 -25.48 -1.89 0.55
C GLN A 56 -24.75 -0.76 -0.16
N ALA A 57 -25.36 0.43 -0.23
CA ALA A 57 -24.76 1.61 -0.83
C ALA A 57 -23.50 2.06 -0.09
N ALA A 58 -23.52 2.07 1.26
CA ALA A 58 -22.37 2.41 2.08
C ALA A 58 -21.21 1.43 1.87
N TYR A 59 -21.48 0.12 1.87
CA TYR A 59 -20.48 -0.90 1.59
C TYR A 59 -19.84 -0.70 0.21
N GLN A 60 -20.67 -0.57 -0.83
CA GLN A 60 -20.19 -0.37 -2.20
C GLN A 60 -19.33 0.88 -2.29
N SER A 61 -19.80 2.02 -1.78
CA SER A 61 -19.04 3.27 -1.79
C SER A 61 -17.69 3.13 -1.08
N ALA A 62 -17.69 2.59 0.14
CA ALA A 62 -16.45 2.40 0.90
C ALA A 62 -15.48 1.43 0.20
N ARG A 63 -16.00 0.36 -0.41
CA ARG A 63 -15.18 -0.59 -1.17
C ARG A 63 -14.52 0.06 -2.39
N HIS A 64 -15.27 0.86 -3.16
CA HIS A 64 -14.70 1.59 -4.31
C HIS A 64 -13.62 2.56 -3.85
N SER A 65 -13.88 3.36 -2.81
CA SER A 65 -12.88 4.29 -2.28
C SER A 65 -11.60 3.60 -1.78
N LEU A 66 -11.73 2.46 -1.10
CA LEU A 66 -10.56 1.68 -0.65
C LEU A 66 -9.79 1.08 -1.83
N ARG A 67 -10.47 0.62 -2.88
CA ARG A 67 -9.86 0.11 -4.11
C ARG A 67 -9.10 1.19 -4.86
N ASP A 68 -9.70 2.36 -5.03
CA ASP A 68 -9.08 3.49 -5.73
C ASP A 68 -7.84 3.96 -4.96
N LEU A 69 -7.93 4.05 -3.63
CA LEU A 69 -6.78 4.33 -2.79
C LEU A 69 -5.68 3.27 -2.96
N TYR A 70 -6.02 1.99 -3.03
CA TYR A 70 -5.03 0.94 -3.25
C TYR A 70 -4.27 1.13 -4.58
N THR A 71 -5.00 1.45 -5.65
CA THR A 71 -4.41 1.70 -6.98
C THR A 71 -3.50 2.94 -6.96
N ASP A 72 -3.93 4.02 -6.33
CA ASP A 72 -3.18 5.26 -6.21
C ASP A 72 -1.90 5.07 -5.41
N GLU A 73 -2.00 4.49 -4.21
CA GLU A 73 -0.87 4.21 -3.34
C GLU A 73 0.14 3.28 -4.02
N THR A 74 -0.34 2.24 -4.70
CA THR A 74 0.53 1.32 -5.45
C THR A 74 1.29 2.03 -6.57
N THR A 75 0.64 2.97 -7.27
CA THR A 75 1.27 3.74 -8.35
C THR A 75 2.29 4.75 -7.84
N GLN A 76 1.99 5.39 -6.71
CA GLN A 76 2.94 6.29 -6.05
C GLN A 76 4.14 5.54 -5.50
N LEU A 77 3.95 4.38 -4.87
CA LEU A 77 5.03 3.52 -4.41
C LEU A 77 5.94 3.05 -5.55
N ASP A 78 5.36 2.61 -6.68
CA ASP A 78 6.11 2.24 -7.87
C ASP A 78 6.98 3.41 -8.38
N THR A 79 6.43 4.63 -8.37
CA THR A 79 7.17 5.84 -8.75
C THR A 79 8.31 6.14 -7.78
N LEU A 80 8.06 6.03 -6.46
CA LEU A 80 9.05 6.28 -5.41
C LEU A 80 10.21 5.28 -5.45
N VAL A 81 9.93 3.99 -5.59
CA VAL A 81 11.01 2.97 -5.63
C VAL A 81 11.89 3.14 -6.87
N LYS A 82 11.30 3.51 -8.02
CA LYS A 82 12.03 3.83 -9.24
C LYS A 82 12.88 5.08 -9.08
N ALA A 83 12.35 6.11 -8.43
CA ALA A 83 13.10 7.34 -8.14
C ALA A 83 14.29 7.08 -7.21
N ILE A 84 14.12 6.30 -6.14
CA ILE A 84 15.22 5.94 -5.22
C ILE A 84 16.33 5.20 -5.97
N ARG A 85 15.98 4.26 -6.86
CA ARG A 85 16.97 3.52 -7.66
C ARG A 85 17.88 4.45 -8.46
N THR A 86 17.33 5.49 -9.08
CA THR A 86 18.06 6.36 -10.02
C THR A 86 18.80 7.51 -9.36
N LYS A 87 18.50 7.84 -8.09
CA LYS A 87 19.22 8.89 -7.36
C LYS A 87 20.65 8.45 -7.01
N GLY A 88 21.59 9.40 -7.08
CA GLY A 88 23.00 9.22 -6.74
C GLY A 88 23.28 9.10 -5.24
N TYR A 89 22.36 8.52 -4.46
CA TYR A 89 22.60 8.18 -3.06
C TYR A 89 23.50 6.94 -2.97
N SER A 90 24.25 6.81 -1.88
CA SER A 90 25.01 5.57 -1.64
C SER A 90 24.06 4.39 -1.45
N GLU A 91 24.56 3.17 -1.63
CA GLU A 91 23.71 1.97 -1.50
C GLU A 91 23.10 1.84 -0.11
N ASP A 92 23.85 2.17 0.95
CA ASP A 92 23.32 2.15 2.32
C ASP A 92 22.23 3.22 2.54
N GLN A 93 22.37 4.40 1.92
CA GLN A 93 21.34 5.43 1.93
C GLN A 93 20.08 4.97 1.19
N LYS A 94 20.20 4.35 0.01
CA LYS A 94 19.05 3.79 -0.72
C LYS A 94 18.35 2.70 0.10
N LYS A 95 19.11 1.81 0.75
CA LYS A 95 18.54 0.77 1.64
C LYS A 95 17.70 1.37 2.75
N GLN A 96 18.14 2.46 3.38
CA GLN A 96 17.35 3.15 4.40
C GLN A 96 16.01 3.66 3.84
N LEU A 97 16.00 4.24 2.64
CA LEU A 97 14.76 4.70 2.01
C LEU A 97 13.83 3.54 1.64
N TYR A 98 14.37 2.43 1.12
CA TYR A 98 13.58 1.23 0.84
C TYR A 98 13.01 0.59 2.11
N LEU A 99 13.74 0.60 3.23
CA LEU A 99 13.22 0.11 4.51
C LEU A 99 12.03 0.94 4.99
N LEU A 100 12.06 2.27 4.83
CA LEU A 100 10.91 3.14 5.14
C LEU A 100 9.70 2.79 4.27
N ILE A 101 9.91 2.61 2.96
CA ILE A 101 8.85 2.18 2.04
C ILE A 101 8.28 0.82 2.44
N LEU A 102 9.12 -0.15 2.79
CA LEU A 102 8.66 -1.49 3.19
C LEU A 102 7.84 -1.46 4.47
N GLY A 103 8.26 -0.68 5.47
CA GLY A 103 7.48 -0.50 6.70
C GLY A 103 6.09 0.08 6.42
N TYR A 104 6.00 1.06 5.52
CA TYR A 104 4.71 1.58 5.05
C TYR A 104 3.88 0.52 4.32
N MET A 105 4.47 -0.18 3.36
CA MET A 105 3.78 -1.20 2.57
C MET A 105 3.24 -2.34 3.44
N ASP A 106 3.96 -2.76 4.47
CA ASP A 106 3.50 -3.82 5.37
C ASP A 106 2.24 -3.39 6.15
N ILE A 107 2.16 -2.12 6.58
CA ILE A 107 0.96 -1.57 7.21
C ILE A 107 -0.19 -1.45 6.19
N ALA A 108 0.07 -0.82 5.04
CA ALA A 108 -0.94 -0.61 4.02
C ALA A 108 -1.53 -1.92 3.49
N ALA A 109 -0.71 -2.97 3.35
CA ALA A 109 -1.16 -4.30 2.95
C ALA A 109 -2.21 -4.87 3.90
N SER A 110 -2.05 -4.68 5.22
CA SER A 110 -3.04 -5.17 6.19
C SER A 110 -4.42 -4.53 6.02
N VAL A 111 -4.46 -3.26 5.60
CA VAL A 111 -5.71 -2.53 5.33
C VAL A 111 -6.29 -2.92 3.98
N PHE A 112 -5.48 -3.03 2.94
CA PHE A 112 -5.97 -3.41 1.61
C PHE A 112 -6.45 -4.87 1.54
N GLU A 113 -5.97 -5.74 2.43
CA GLU A 113 -6.48 -7.11 2.60
C GLU A 113 -7.98 -7.16 2.95
N LEU A 114 -8.55 -6.07 3.49
CA LEU A 114 -9.98 -5.94 3.72
C LEU A 114 -10.79 -6.08 2.43
N LEU A 115 -10.25 -5.69 1.27
CA LEU A 115 -10.89 -5.85 -0.04
C LEU A 115 -11.11 -7.32 -0.44
N HIS A 116 -10.35 -8.23 0.17
CA HIS A 116 -10.38 -9.68 -0.10
C HIS A 116 -11.09 -10.45 1.02
N THR A 117 -10.97 -9.99 2.27
CA THR A 117 -11.53 -10.69 3.44
C THR A 117 -12.96 -10.26 3.76
N HIS A 118 -13.32 -8.99 3.53
CA HIS A 118 -14.63 -8.44 3.88
C HIS A 118 -15.53 -8.36 2.63
N VAL A 119 -15.77 -9.51 2.03
CA VAL A 119 -16.46 -9.65 0.74
C VAL A 119 -17.81 -10.36 0.86
N PRO A 120 -18.77 -10.04 -0.02
CA PRO A 120 -19.99 -10.81 -0.11
C PRO A 120 -19.73 -12.18 -0.76
N THR A 121 -20.64 -13.11 -0.50
CA THR A 121 -20.59 -14.49 -1.03
C THR A 121 -20.61 -14.53 -2.56
N LYS A 122 -21.25 -13.54 -3.18
CA LYS A 122 -21.28 -13.35 -4.64
C LYS A 122 -20.66 -12.00 -4.99
N GLN A 123 -19.33 -11.93 -4.91
CA GLN A 123 -18.56 -10.79 -5.39
C GLN A 123 -18.09 -11.09 -6.83
N PRO A 124 -18.42 -10.25 -7.82
CA PRO A 124 -17.83 -10.35 -9.15
C PRO A 124 -16.31 -10.26 -9.09
N GLU A 125 -15.63 -10.96 -10.00
CA GLU A 125 -14.19 -10.77 -10.19
C GLU A 125 -13.90 -9.31 -10.54
N ASP A 126 -12.83 -8.78 -9.94
CA ASP A 126 -12.37 -7.40 -10.12
C ASP A 126 -10.94 -7.48 -10.69
N GLU A 127 -10.85 -7.51 -12.03
CA GLU A 127 -9.58 -7.62 -12.75
C GLU A 127 -8.63 -6.45 -12.44
N GLU A 128 -9.18 -5.26 -12.20
CA GLU A 128 -8.41 -4.07 -11.84
C GLU A 128 -7.78 -4.23 -10.46
N LEU A 129 -8.55 -4.70 -9.47
CA LEU A 129 -8.04 -5.00 -8.14
C LEU A 129 -6.95 -6.09 -8.19
N ALA A 130 -7.15 -7.15 -8.98
CA ALA A 130 -6.14 -8.20 -9.16
C ALA A 130 -4.84 -7.64 -9.76
N ALA A 131 -4.94 -6.81 -10.81
CA ALA A 131 -3.78 -6.17 -11.44
C ALA A 131 -3.04 -5.22 -10.48
N THR A 132 -3.79 -4.48 -9.65
CA THR A 132 -3.22 -3.62 -8.60
C THR A 132 -2.49 -4.45 -7.55
N ALA A 133 -3.08 -5.57 -7.08
CA ALA A 133 -2.42 -6.46 -6.12
C ALA A 133 -1.11 -7.05 -6.67
N ASP A 134 -1.11 -7.50 -7.92
CA ASP A 134 0.10 -7.98 -8.60
C ASP A 134 1.17 -6.89 -8.74
N LYS A 135 0.76 -5.66 -9.06
CA LYS A 135 1.67 -4.50 -9.11
C LYS A 135 2.24 -4.20 -7.72
N PHE A 136 1.42 -4.18 -6.68
CA PHE A 136 1.85 -3.93 -5.31
C PHE A 136 2.89 -4.94 -4.85
N GLU A 137 2.66 -6.24 -5.07
CA GLU A 137 3.61 -7.27 -4.70
C GLU A 137 4.90 -7.22 -5.51
N ARG A 138 4.85 -6.82 -6.79
CA ARG A 138 6.07 -6.55 -7.58
C ARG A 138 6.89 -5.40 -6.98
N VAL A 139 6.24 -4.30 -6.60
CA VAL A 139 6.91 -3.15 -5.96
C VAL A 139 7.53 -3.57 -4.62
N ARG A 140 6.80 -4.35 -3.81
CA ARG A 140 7.27 -4.86 -2.51
C ARG A 140 8.48 -5.77 -2.67
N LYS A 141 8.43 -6.70 -3.62
CA LYS A 141 9.56 -7.57 -3.97
C LYS A 141 10.76 -6.76 -4.44
N PHE A 142 10.55 -5.78 -5.32
CA PHE A 142 11.61 -4.88 -5.79
C PHE A 142 12.31 -4.17 -4.62
N ALA A 143 11.56 -3.53 -3.71
CA ALA A 143 12.14 -2.87 -2.54
C ALA A 143 12.90 -3.87 -1.63
N ARG A 144 12.33 -5.06 -1.37
CA ARG A 144 13.00 -6.12 -0.58
C ARG A 144 14.33 -6.57 -1.19
N LEU A 145 14.38 -6.76 -2.51
CA LEU A 145 15.60 -7.17 -3.21
C LEU A 145 16.71 -6.13 -3.09
N ASN A 146 16.36 -4.84 -3.19
CA ASN A 146 17.31 -3.74 -3.02
C ASN A 146 17.81 -3.61 -1.57
N VAL A 147 17.00 -3.96 -0.57
CA VAL A 147 17.45 -4.04 0.84
C VAL A 147 18.40 -5.22 1.06
N LYS A 148 18.05 -6.41 0.57
CA LYS A 148 18.85 -7.64 0.74
C LYS A 148 20.17 -7.62 -0.02
N GLY A 149 20.38 -6.68 -0.94
CA GLY A 149 21.65 -6.49 -1.63
C GLY A 149 21.89 -7.44 -2.81
N LEU A 150 20.84 -7.83 -3.54
CA LEU A 150 20.99 -8.58 -4.80
C LEU A 150 21.46 -7.70 -5.98
N ALA A 151 22.36 -6.75 -5.70
CA ALA A 151 23.02 -5.94 -6.71
C ALA A 151 24.00 -6.75 -7.60
N GLY A 152 24.13 -8.07 -7.40
CA GLY A 152 25.08 -8.94 -8.10
C GLY A 152 24.50 -10.12 -8.88
N LEU A 153 23.17 -10.24 -9.05
CA LEU A 153 22.56 -11.38 -9.76
C LEU A 153 21.84 -11.00 -11.08
N LEU A 154 21.89 -9.72 -11.45
CA LEU A 154 21.41 -9.21 -12.74
C LEU A 154 22.46 -8.29 -13.41
N GLY A 155 23.74 -8.56 -13.13
CA GLY A 155 24.87 -8.04 -13.91
C GLY A 155 25.23 -9.01 -15.01
#